data_AF-A0AAU5LH39-F1
#
_entry.id   AF-A0AAU5LH39-F1
#
_cell.length_a   1.000
_cell.length_b   1.000
_cell.length_c   1.000
_cell.angle_alpha   90.00
_cell.angle_beta   90.00
_cell.angle_gamma   90.00
#
_symmetry.space_group_name_H-M   'P 1'
#
loop_
_entity.id
_entity.type
_entity.pdbx_description
1 polymer ?
#
loop_
_entity_poly.entity_id
_entity_poly.type
_entity_poly.pdbx_seq_one_letter_code
_entity_poly.pdbx_strand_id
1 'polypeptide(L)'
;MKQPIRSLVAGLTAVAALVAPVVAAVPAEAAGTVRSAISLTGPAHGTYGSTANLTGVLYRYGTSTRIPNAVVTLQRTPHGKTAWTQVSSARTSTTGGYAFNVTLGLVYDYRTVYGGSATYTTAVSNVINPKILRRVLLDTVKTTSNSSENSNRGTLQATGRVLPAPPAGTQVWLQRYDTATKTWKNYMSTRTTGGAGVTISGNVPPNVGTYRLQAPIASPYYGGTSNTKTFAHYVWRGIFTKPLLAVGGTLNPGRYIWKPTESPTRFLINLWADPSGSSWVDINTYGCLQIDISTLNVTNQTGTATNILATVANGSTVLYDYDIAPGSDAQKDFSVRGISKLRVQSKAKTAGNPISTWGIAALCNN
;
A
#
# COMPACT_ATOMS: atom_id res chain seq x y z
N MET A 1 64.83 3.33 19.71
CA MET A 1 65.21 2.87 18.36
C MET A 1 64.14 3.37 17.38
N LYS A 2 64.55 4.29 16.50
CA LYS A 2 63.76 4.89 15.43
C LYS A 2 63.92 4.04 14.17
N GLN A 3 62.83 3.68 13.49
CA GLN A 3 62.85 3.45 12.04
C GLN A 3 61.58 4.03 11.41
N PRO A 4 61.69 4.88 10.37
CA PRO A 4 60.55 5.47 9.69
C PRO A 4 60.10 4.60 8.51
N ILE A 5 58.79 4.45 8.34
CA ILE A 5 58.19 3.85 7.14
C ILE A 5 58.19 4.92 6.04
N ARG A 6 58.90 4.62 4.95
CA ARG A 6 59.00 5.43 3.73
C ARG A 6 57.64 5.48 3.02
N SER A 7 57.09 6.68 2.88
CA SER A 7 55.94 6.94 2.02
C SER A 7 56.42 7.16 0.58
N LEU A 8 56.04 6.29 -0.35
CA LEU A 8 56.27 6.46 -1.78
C LEU A 8 55.16 7.37 -2.34
N VAL A 9 55.51 8.60 -2.68
CA VAL A 9 54.65 9.52 -3.42
C VAL A 9 54.82 9.22 -4.91
N ALA A 10 53.85 8.53 -5.51
CA ALA A 10 53.75 8.44 -6.97
C ALA A 10 53.01 9.68 -7.49
N GLY A 11 53.76 10.63 -8.05
CA GLY A 11 53.19 11.77 -8.74
C GLY A 11 52.58 11.36 -10.07
N LEU A 12 51.25 11.44 -10.17
CA LEU A 12 50.55 11.48 -11.46
C LEU A 12 50.38 12.94 -11.86
N THR A 13 51.21 13.41 -12.78
CA THR A 13 50.96 14.63 -13.57
C THR A 13 49.78 14.38 -14.50
N ALA A 14 48.60 14.86 -14.12
CA ALA A 14 47.45 14.91 -15.00
C ALA A 14 47.66 16.03 -16.02
N VAL A 15 47.90 15.66 -17.28
CA VAL A 15 47.85 16.60 -18.41
C VAL A 15 46.39 16.99 -18.61
N ALA A 16 46.03 18.21 -18.23
CA ALA A 16 44.73 18.79 -18.51
C ALA A 16 44.62 19.03 -20.02
N ALA A 17 44.00 18.07 -20.73
CA ALA A 17 43.56 18.31 -22.10
C ALA A 17 42.44 19.36 -22.07
N LEU A 18 42.76 20.58 -22.49
CA LEU A 18 41.79 21.62 -22.83
C LEU A 18 40.92 21.11 -23.99
N VAL A 19 39.81 20.45 -23.67
CA VAL A 19 38.76 20.17 -24.64
C VAL A 19 38.02 21.47 -24.87
N ALA A 20 38.41 22.20 -25.92
CA ALA A 20 37.64 23.33 -26.41
C ALA A 20 36.20 22.87 -26.72
N PRO A 21 35.17 23.63 -26.31
CA PRO A 21 33.80 23.32 -26.71
C PRO A 21 33.72 23.38 -28.23
N VAL A 22 33.36 22.26 -28.87
CA VAL A 22 32.90 22.26 -30.26
C VAL A 22 31.58 23.05 -30.26
N VAL A 23 31.69 24.35 -30.49
CA VAL A 23 30.54 25.17 -30.90
C VAL A 23 30.14 24.61 -32.25
N ALA A 24 29.02 23.89 -32.29
CA ALA A 24 28.41 23.51 -33.56
C ALA A 24 28.21 24.80 -34.36
N ALA A 25 28.95 24.94 -35.46
CA ALA A 25 28.84 26.08 -36.33
C ALA A 25 27.39 26.22 -36.75
N VAL A 26 26.79 27.38 -36.47
CA VAL A 26 25.51 27.75 -37.08
C VAL A 26 25.79 27.80 -38.58
N PRO A 27 25.06 27.03 -39.42
CA PRO A 27 25.28 27.08 -40.86
C PRO A 27 25.13 28.52 -41.35
N ALA A 28 26.03 28.95 -42.23
CA ALA A 28 26.08 30.31 -42.76
C ALA A 28 24.70 30.77 -43.25
N GLU A 29 24.21 31.92 -42.79
CA GLU A 29 22.95 32.51 -43.24
C GLU A 29 23.05 32.75 -44.76
N ALA A 30 22.16 32.13 -45.54
CA ALA A 30 22.01 32.46 -46.95
C ALA A 30 21.50 33.90 -47.06
N ALA A 31 22.23 34.73 -47.81
CA ALA A 31 21.85 36.13 -48.06
C ALA A 31 20.40 36.19 -48.60
N GLY A 32 19.54 37.01 -47.97
CA GLY A 32 18.15 37.20 -48.37
C GLY A 32 17.09 36.40 -47.58
N THR A 33 17.47 35.60 -46.57
CA THR A 33 16.52 34.86 -45.73
C THR A 33 16.00 35.68 -44.54
N VAL A 34 14.75 35.42 -44.13
CA VAL A 34 14.09 36.05 -42.96
C VAL A 34 14.37 35.24 -41.69
N ARG A 35 14.64 35.92 -40.57
CA ARG A 35 14.84 35.24 -39.27
C ARG A 35 13.58 34.49 -38.80
N SER A 36 13.75 33.25 -38.38
CA SER A 36 12.69 32.43 -37.80
C SER A 36 12.88 32.22 -36.29
N ALA A 37 11.82 31.86 -35.60
CA ALA A 37 11.79 31.54 -34.19
C ALA A 37 10.88 30.34 -33.96
N ILE A 38 11.28 29.47 -33.03
CA ILE A 38 10.55 28.25 -32.70
C ILE A 38 10.44 28.12 -31.18
N SER A 39 9.26 27.80 -30.69
CA SER A 39 9.00 27.56 -29.25
C SER A 39 8.69 26.10 -29.00
N LEU A 40 9.04 25.58 -27.82
CA LEU A 40 8.65 24.25 -27.37
C LEU A 40 8.12 24.31 -25.93
N THR A 41 6.95 23.71 -25.72
CA THR A 41 6.26 23.62 -24.44
C THR A 41 5.88 22.17 -24.18
N GLY A 42 5.89 21.78 -22.91
CA GLY A 42 5.45 20.46 -22.47
C GLY A 42 5.00 20.51 -21.01
N PRO A 43 4.50 19.39 -20.48
CA PRO A 43 4.11 19.32 -19.08
C PRO A 43 5.33 19.47 -18.16
N ALA A 44 5.14 20.12 -17.01
CA ALA A 44 6.21 20.25 -16.00
C ALA A 44 6.63 18.88 -15.42
N HIS A 45 5.72 17.92 -15.41
CA HIS A 45 5.96 16.55 -14.96
C HIS A 45 5.05 15.56 -15.68
N GLY A 46 5.43 14.28 -15.65
CA GLY A 46 4.56 13.17 -16.01
C GLY A 46 5.00 11.87 -15.31
N THR A 47 4.19 10.84 -15.43
CA THR A 47 4.42 9.57 -14.72
C THR A 47 5.25 8.63 -15.58
N TYR A 48 6.11 7.82 -14.96
CA TYR A 48 6.89 6.83 -15.68
C TYR A 48 6.02 5.93 -16.57
N GLY A 49 6.40 5.84 -17.84
CA GLY A 49 5.70 5.09 -18.88
C GLY A 49 4.47 5.79 -19.48
N SER A 50 4.11 7.00 -19.03
CA SER A 50 3.05 7.78 -19.67
C SER A 50 3.56 8.50 -20.91
N THR A 51 2.64 8.86 -21.81
CA THR A 51 2.92 9.72 -22.96
C THR A 51 2.78 11.19 -22.56
N ALA A 52 3.79 12.00 -22.86
CA ALA A 52 3.75 13.45 -22.76
C ALA A 52 3.57 14.05 -24.17
N ASN A 53 2.67 15.03 -24.27
CA ASN A 53 2.48 15.81 -25.48
C ASN A 53 3.35 17.08 -25.39
N LEU A 54 4.28 17.22 -26.34
CA LEU A 54 5.15 18.38 -26.49
C LEU A 54 4.64 19.19 -27.69
N THR A 55 4.31 20.46 -27.48
CA THR A 55 3.74 21.31 -28.51
C THR A 55 4.58 22.56 -28.71
N GLY A 56 4.45 23.17 -29.87
CA GLY A 56 5.19 24.38 -30.16
C GLY A 56 4.66 25.10 -31.37
N VAL A 57 5.25 26.26 -31.65
CA VAL A 57 4.89 27.07 -32.81
C VAL A 57 6.15 27.56 -33.51
N LEU A 58 6.14 27.53 -34.84
CA LEU A 58 7.15 28.14 -35.69
C LEU A 58 6.61 29.46 -36.27
N TYR A 59 7.38 30.53 -36.11
CA TYR A 59 6.99 31.87 -36.52
C TYR A 59 8.18 32.69 -37.00
N ARG A 60 7.89 33.78 -37.70
CA ARG A 60 8.91 34.77 -38.07
C ARG A 60 9.40 35.49 -36.81
N TYR A 61 10.71 35.62 -36.66
CA TYR A 61 11.32 36.24 -35.49
C TYR A 61 10.82 37.68 -35.31
N GLY A 62 10.44 38.04 -34.08
CA GLY A 62 9.94 39.37 -33.74
C GLY A 62 8.52 39.67 -34.22
N THR A 63 7.79 38.71 -34.81
CA THR A 63 6.41 38.91 -35.26
C THR A 63 5.48 37.78 -34.81
N SER A 64 4.18 37.94 -35.05
CA SER A 64 3.16 36.90 -34.85
C SER A 64 2.93 36.03 -36.09
N THR A 65 3.65 36.27 -37.19
CA THR A 65 3.46 35.59 -38.48
C THR A 65 3.89 34.13 -38.38
N ARG A 66 2.97 33.20 -38.65
CA ARG A 66 3.19 31.76 -38.55
C ARG A 66 3.83 31.19 -39.82
N ILE A 67 4.67 30.18 -39.66
CA ILE A 67 5.32 29.50 -40.80
C ILE A 67 4.67 28.12 -40.96
N PRO A 68 3.74 27.94 -41.92
CA PRO A 68 3.02 26.68 -42.12
C PRO A 68 3.81 25.68 -42.98
N ASN A 69 3.42 24.40 -42.92
CA ASN A 69 3.96 23.29 -43.72
C ASN A 69 5.51 23.14 -43.64
N ALA A 70 6.13 23.65 -42.58
CA ALA A 70 7.55 23.53 -42.33
C ALA A 70 7.85 22.24 -41.55
N VAL A 71 8.94 21.56 -41.90
CA VAL A 71 9.38 20.37 -41.16
C VAL A 71 10.15 20.80 -39.91
N VAL A 72 9.65 20.42 -38.74
CA VAL A 72 10.29 20.58 -37.45
C VAL A 72 10.75 19.21 -36.96
N THR A 73 11.99 19.14 -36.48
CA THR A 73 12.56 17.91 -35.91
C THR A 73 12.57 18.01 -34.39
N LEU A 74 12.14 16.96 -33.70
CA LEU A 74 12.32 16.80 -32.26
C LEU A 74 13.68 16.16 -32.02
N GLN A 75 14.48 16.76 -31.16
CA GLN A 75 15.74 16.22 -30.68
C GLN A 75 15.66 15.96 -29.17
N ARG A 76 16.40 14.95 -28.71
CA ARG A 76 16.59 14.67 -27.28
C ARG A 76 18.05 14.41 -26.94
N THR A 77 18.41 14.64 -25.69
CA THR A 77 19.70 14.26 -25.10
C THR A 77 19.45 13.74 -23.69
N PRO A 78 20.17 12.71 -23.19
CA PRO A 78 20.07 12.34 -21.78
C PRO A 78 20.29 13.57 -20.90
N HIS A 79 19.51 13.72 -19.83
CA HIS A 79 19.54 14.96 -19.05
C HIS A 79 20.95 15.30 -18.56
N GLY A 80 21.36 16.55 -18.78
CA GLY A 80 22.71 17.03 -18.45
C GLY A 80 23.81 16.60 -19.43
N LYS A 81 23.47 16.01 -20.58
CA LYS A 81 24.41 15.71 -21.68
C LYS A 81 24.23 16.70 -22.82
N THR A 82 25.28 16.91 -23.61
CA THR A 82 25.33 17.90 -24.69
C THR A 82 25.08 17.33 -26.09
N ALA A 83 25.11 16.00 -26.25
CA ALA A 83 24.96 15.33 -27.53
C ALA A 83 23.47 15.08 -27.88
N TRP A 84 22.96 15.81 -28.87
CA TRP A 84 21.56 15.73 -29.29
C TRP A 84 21.35 14.68 -30.37
N THR A 85 20.31 13.87 -30.22
CA THR A 85 19.88 12.87 -31.20
C THR A 85 18.48 13.21 -31.70
N GLN A 86 18.23 13.07 -33.00
CA GLN A 86 16.90 13.22 -33.57
C GLN A 86 16.00 12.05 -33.13
N VAL A 87 14.76 12.38 -32.74
CA VAL A 87 13.75 11.43 -32.26
C VAL A 87 12.68 11.21 -33.31
N SER A 88 12.14 12.31 -33.84
CA SER A 88 11.01 12.31 -34.78
C SER A 88 10.92 13.66 -35.48
N SER A 89 10.05 13.75 -36.47
CA SER A 89 9.78 14.99 -37.21
C SER A 89 8.28 15.18 -37.40
N ALA A 90 7.83 16.43 -37.45
CA ALA A 90 6.45 16.82 -37.71
C ALA A 90 6.42 17.99 -38.70
N ARG A 91 5.30 18.17 -39.40
CA ARG A 91 5.04 19.37 -40.20
C ARG A 91 4.20 20.35 -39.41
N THR A 92 4.50 21.64 -39.52
CA THR A 92 3.67 22.68 -38.94
C THR A 92 2.33 22.76 -39.66
N SER A 93 1.26 22.99 -38.89
CA SER A 93 -0.09 23.23 -39.40
C SER A 93 -0.17 24.56 -40.16
N THR A 94 -1.34 24.88 -40.71
CA THR A 94 -1.64 26.20 -41.29
C THR A 94 -1.45 27.35 -40.30
N THR A 95 -1.53 27.08 -38.99
CA THR A 95 -1.29 28.04 -37.91
C THR A 95 0.14 28.01 -37.38
N GLY A 96 1.06 27.31 -38.05
CA GLY A 96 2.46 27.17 -37.64
C GLY A 96 2.67 26.28 -36.42
N GLY A 97 1.61 25.67 -35.89
CA GLY A 97 1.66 24.80 -34.71
C GLY A 97 2.15 23.41 -35.05
N TYR A 98 2.80 22.75 -34.10
CA TYR A 98 3.23 21.36 -34.23
C TYR A 98 3.15 20.64 -32.87
N ALA A 99 3.13 19.31 -32.90
CA ALA A 99 3.05 18.48 -31.70
C ALA A 99 3.85 17.19 -31.85
N PHE A 100 4.36 16.69 -30.73
CA PHE A 100 5.07 15.42 -30.62
C PHE A 100 4.57 14.66 -29.38
N ASN A 101 4.43 13.35 -29.51
CA ASN A 101 4.16 12.47 -28.37
C ASN A 101 5.43 11.72 -27.99
N VAL A 102 5.84 11.82 -26.72
CA VAL A 102 7.02 11.12 -26.19
C VAL A 102 6.66 10.28 -24.98
N THR A 103 7.20 9.06 -24.89
CA THR A 103 7.03 8.21 -23.72
C THR A 103 8.06 8.54 -22.64
N LEU A 104 7.61 8.79 -21.42
CA LEU A 104 8.45 9.15 -20.29
C LEU A 104 9.08 7.91 -19.62
N GLY A 105 10.12 7.34 -20.23
CA GLY A 105 10.88 6.22 -19.66
C GLY A 105 12.22 6.61 -19.01
N LEU A 106 12.96 7.51 -19.65
CA LEU A 106 14.24 8.01 -19.16
C LEU A 106 14.20 9.53 -19.10
N VAL A 107 15.01 10.11 -18.23
CA VAL A 107 15.08 11.56 -18.06
C VAL A 107 15.89 12.15 -19.22
N TYR A 108 15.19 12.87 -20.09
CA TYR A 108 15.72 13.49 -21.30
C TYR A 108 15.43 14.98 -21.31
N ASP A 109 16.36 15.74 -21.87
CA ASP A 109 16.13 17.11 -22.30
C ASP A 109 15.64 17.09 -23.75
N TYR A 110 14.63 17.90 -24.06
CA TYR A 110 14.04 17.98 -25.39
C TYR A 110 14.16 19.39 -25.96
N ARG A 111 14.40 19.48 -27.26
CA ARG A 111 14.33 20.71 -28.05
C ARG A 111 13.83 20.39 -29.44
N THR A 112 13.34 21.39 -30.13
CA THR A 112 12.98 21.28 -31.54
C THR A 112 13.90 22.12 -32.41
N VAL A 113 14.14 21.64 -33.63
CA VAL A 113 14.99 22.29 -34.61
C VAL A 113 14.23 22.41 -35.93
N TYR A 114 14.19 23.64 -36.44
CA TYR A 114 13.79 23.94 -37.80
C TYR A 114 15.04 24.13 -38.67
N GLY A 115 15.17 23.29 -39.70
CA GLY A 115 16.34 23.27 -40.59
C GLY A 115 16.41 24.42 -41.60
N GLY A 116 15.49 25.38 -41.55
CA GLY A 116 15.42 26.50 -42.49
C GLY A 116 14.73 26.16 -43.81
N SER A 117 14.70 27.13 -44.71
CA SER A 117 14.24 27.02 -46.10
C SER A 117 14.92 28.11 -46.95
N ALA A 118 14.57 28.18 -48.24
CA ALA A 118 14.99 29.28 -49.10
C ALA A 118 14.50 30.66 -48.63
N THR A 119 13.49 30.73 -47.76
CA THR A 119 12.89 31.97 -47.26
C THR A 119 13.23 32.25 -45.80
N TYR A 120 13.43 31.22 -44.99
CA TYR A 120 13.59 31.36 -43.54
C TYR A 120 14.88 30.70 -43.04
N THR A 121 15.59 31.39 -42.15
CA THR A 121 16.77 30.86 -41.44
C THR A 121 16.42 29.68 -40.53
N THR A 122 17.43 28.91 -40.12
CA THR A 122 17.30 27.84 -39.12
C THR A 122 16.94 28.41 -37.74
N ALA A 123 16.20 27.64 -36.93
CA ALA A 123 15.91 28.00 -35.54
C ALA A 123 15.92 26.79 -34.61
N VAL A 124 16.28 27.04 -33.34
CA VAL A 124 16.30 26.05 -32.25
C VAL A 124 15.46 26.57 -31.09
N SER A 125 14.63 25.71 -30.51
CA SER A 125 13.76 26.11 -29.40
C SER A 125 14.50 26.23 -28.07
N ASN A 126 13.80 26.76 -27.06
CA ASN A 126 14.15 26.49 -25.68
C ASN A 126 14.20 24.98 -25.39
N VAL A 127 15.01 24.60 -24.40
CA VAL A 127 15.08 23.23 -23.90
C VAL A 127 14.02 23.02 -22.81
N ILE A 128 13.34 21.88 -22.83
CA ILE A 128 12.42 21.47 -21.77
C ILE A 128 12.83 20.12 -21.18
N ASN A 129 12.57 19.96 -19.88
CA ASN A 129 12.84 18.74 -19.12
C ASN A 129 11.60 18.37 -18.29
N PRO A 130 10.68 17.54 -18.83
CA PRO A 130 9.57 17.04 -18.05
C PRO A 130 10.07 16.14 -16.92
N LYS A 131 9.77 16.49 -15.67
CA LYS A 131 10.13 15.68 -14.50
C LYS A 131 9.36 14.36 -14.54
N ILE A 132 10.04 13.23 -14.31
CA ILE A 132 9.40 11.91 -14.33
C ILE A 132 9.11 11.46 -12.90
N LEU A 133 7.83 11.43 -12.54
CA LEU A 133 7.33 10.83 -11.30
C LEU A 133 7.36 9.31 -11.42
N ARG A 134 7.76 8.61 -10.35
CA ARG A 134 7.65 7.14 -10.30
C ARG A 134 6.20 6.70 -10.41
N ARG A 135 5.95 5.65 -11.17
CA ARG A 135 4.66 4.94 -11.17
C ARG A 135 4.68 3.93 -10.02
N VAL A 136 3.85 4.15 -9.00
CA VAL A 136 3.75 3.28 -7.83
C VAL A 136 2.41 2.58 -7.84
N LEU A 137 2.41 1.26 -7.62
CA LEU A 137 1.22 0.42 -7.67
C LEU A 137 1.12 -0.35 -6.35
N LEU A 138 -0.02 -0.24 -5.67
CA LEU A 138 -0.34 -1.08 -4.52
C LEU A 138 -1.21 -2.24 -5.03
N ASP A 139 -0.63 -3.43 -5.10
CA ASP A 139 -1.25 -4.59 -5.71
C ASP A 139 -2.15 -5.30 -4.69
N THR A 140 -1.66 -5.59 -3.49
CA THR A 140 -2.47 -6.25 -2.45
C THR A 140 -2.21 -5.70 -1.05
N VAL A 141 -3.22 -5.79 -0.19
CA VAL A 141 -3.12 -5.63 1.26
C VAL A 141 -3.88 -6.81 1.86
N LYS A 142 -3.25 -7.58 2.74
CA LYS A 142 -3.84 -8.78 3.35
C LYS A 142 -3.30 -9.03 4.76
N THR A 143 -4.06 -9.76 5.56
CA THR A 143 -3.59 -10.36 6.81
C THR A 143 -2.97 -11.72 6.46
N THR A 144 -1.71 -11.98 6.86
CA THR A 144 -1.02 -13.25 6.54
C THR A 144 -0.96 -14.22 7.71
N SER A 145 -1.05 -13.73 8.94
CA SER A 145 -0.95 -14.55 10.15
C SER A 145 -1.42 -13.77 11.38
N ASN A 146 -1.82 -14.47 12.43
CA ASN A 146 -1.88 -13.90 13.77
C ASN A 146 -0.47 -13.94 14.39
N SER A 147 -0.15 -12.99 15.27
CA SER A 147 1.09 -13.08 16.05
C SER A 147 0.93 -14.12 17.15
N SER A 148 1.80 -15.14 17.13
CA SER A 148 1.90 -16.15 18.21
C SER A 148 2.36 -15.54 19.53
N GLU A 149 3.12 -14.45 19.47
CA GLU A 149 3.69 -13.75 20.63
C GLU A 149 2.72 -12.72 21.23
N ASN A 150 1.74 -12.22 20.46
CA ASN A 150 0.78 -11.23 20.93
C ASN A 150 -0.57 -11.42 20.22
N SER A 151 -1.53 -12.02 20.93
CA SER A 151 -2.88 -12.29 20.44
C SER A 151 -3.65 -11.04 20.01
N ASN A 152 -3.18 -9.84 20.36
CA ASN A 152 -3.79 -8.59 19.93
C ASN A 152 -3.22 -8.03 18.61
N ARG A 153 -2.25 -8.71 17.97
CA ARG A 153 -1.62 -8.28 16.72
C ARG A 153 -1.65 -9.39 15.67
N GLY A 154 -1.72 -8.99 14.41
CA GLY A 154 -1.56 -9.88 13.27
C GLY A 154 -0.61 -9.27 12.26
N THR A 155 -0.02 -10.10 11.41
CA THR A 155 0.88 -9.65 10.36
C THR A 155 0.06 -9.08 9.21
N LEU A 156 0.10 -7.76 9.05
CA LEU A 156 -0.40 -7.09 7.86
C LEU A 156 0.70 -7.12 6.80
N GLN A 157 0.37 -7.55 5.59
CA GLN A 157 1.26 -7.56 4.45
C GLN A 157 0.66 -6.73 3.31
N ALA A 158 1.45 -5.80 2.79
CA ALA A 158 1.16 -5.06 1.57
C ALA A 158 2.19 -5.40 0.51
N THR A 159 1.74 -5.70 -0.71
CA THR A 159 2.60 -5.93 -1.86
C THR A 159 2.30 -4.93 -2.97
N GLY A 160 3.32 -4.58 -3.75
CA GLY A 160 3.17 -3.64 -4.83
C GLY A 160 4.41 -3.55 -5.72
N ARG A 161 4.41 -2.53 -6.56
CA ARG A 161 5.48 -2.27 -7.53
C ARG A 161 5.84 -0.79 -7.57
N VAL A 162 7.12 -0.51 -7.77
CA VAL A 162 7.67 0.83 -8.02
C VAL A 162 8.38 0.80 -9.36
N LEU A 163 7.92 1.64 -10.29
CA LEU A 163 8.44 1.72 -11.66
C LEU A 163 8.98 3.14 -11.95
N PRO A 164 10.19 3.25 -12.52
CA PRO A 164 11.13 2.15 -12.76
C PRO A 164 11.65 1.57 -11.46
N ALA A 165 12.26 0.38 -11.55
CA ALA A 165 12.80 -0.31 -10.38
C ALA A 165 13.76 0.62 -9.62
N PRO A 166 13.50 0.89 -8.33
CA PRO A 166 14.36 1.76 -7.55
C PRO A 166 15.68 1.03 -7.21
N PRO A 167 16.79 1.77 -7.01
CA PRO A 167 18.04 1.20 -6.52
C PRO A 167 17.82 0.41 -5.22
N ALA A 168 18.60 -0.65 -5.02
CA ALA A 168 18.57 -1.40 -3.76
C ALA A 168 18.80 -0.47 -2.56
N GLY A 169 18.12 -0.74 -1.45
CA GLY A 169 18.18 0.09 -0.24
C GLY A 169 17.20 1.27 -0.22
N THR A 170 16.53 1.57 -1.34
CA THR A 170 15.52 2.65 -1.40
C THR A 170 14.37 2.32 -0.45
N GLN A 171 14.06 3.25 0.46
CA GLN A 171 12.99 3.07 1.42
C GLN A 171 11.63 3.35 0.77
N VAL A 172 10.70 2.40 0.88
CA VAL A 172 9.32 2.54 0.39
C VAL A 172 8.37 2.44 1.56
N TRP A 173 7.41 3.35 1.63
CA TRP A 173 6.48 3.46 2.74
C TRP A 173 5.11 2.92 2.36
N LEU A 174 4.51 2.13 3.25
CA LEU A 174 3.07 2.00 3.34
C LEU A 174 2.58 3.18 4.17
N GLN A 175 1.84 4.09 3.55
CA GLN A 175 1.19 5.19 4.25
C GLN A 175 -0.24 4.83 4.59
N ARG A 176 -0.71 5.29 5.75
CA ARG A 176 -2.09 5.17 6.19
C ARG A 176 -2.71 6.57 6.25
N TYR A 177 -3.93 6.71 5.76
CA TYR A 177 -4.69 7.93 5.87
C TYR A 177 -5.23 8.08 7.29
N ASP A 178 -4.90 9.20 7.93
CA ASP A 178 -5.40 9.59 9.23
C ASP A 178 -6.66 10.45 9.02
N THR A 179 -7.82 9.91 9.38
CA THR A 179 -9.11 10.56 9.17
C THR A 179 -9.34 11.77 10.07
N ALA A 180 -8.70 11.81 11.25
CA ALA A 180 -8.83 12.91 12.19
C ALA A 180 -8.06 14.15 11.69
N THR A 181 -6.82 13.95 11.23
CA THR A 181 -5.96 15.05 10.74
C THR A 181 -6.09 15.30 9.24
N LYS A 182 -6.79 14.42 8.50
CA LYS A 182 -6.89 14.44 7.03
C LYS A 182 -5.52 14.42 6.34
N THR A 183 -4.56 13.71 6.93
CA THR A 183 -3.18 13.60 6.41
C THR A 183 -2.77 12.16 6.17
N TRP A 184 -1.78 11.98 5.28
CA TRP A 184 -1.12 10.70 5.09
C TRP A 184 0.07 10.57 6.05
N LYS A 185 0.10 9.49 6.82
CA LYS A 185 1.20 9.19 7.75
C LYS A 185 1.96 7.96 7.32
N ASN A 186 3.27 7.99 7.45
CA ASN A 186 4.14 6.83 7.28
C ASN A 186 3.78 5.79 8.33
N TYR A 187 3.30 4.63 7.90
CA TYR A 187 2.78 3.60 8.79
C TYR A 187 3.72 2.42 8.94
N MET A 188 4.22 1.90 7.82
CA MET A 188 5.26 0.87 7.78
C MET A 188 6.20 1.15 6.60
N SER A 189 7.39 0.54 6.59
CA SER A 189 8.29 0.63 5.44
C SER A 189 9.05 -0.65 5.20
N THR A 190 9.64 -0.74 4.02
CA THR A 190 10.66 -1.71 3.67
C THR A 190 11.75 -1.02 2.86
N ARG A 191 12.86 -1.72 2.61
CA ARG A 191 13.88 -1.32 1.65
C ARG A 191 13.81 -2.23 0.43
N THR A 192 13.93 -1.65 -0.76
CA THR A 192 13.93 -2.41 -2.01
C THR A 192 15.21 -3.23 -2.16
N THR A 193 15.12 -4.35 -2.89
CA THR A 193 16.26 -5.24 -3.19
C THR A 193 16.86 -5.00 -4.57
N GLY A 194 16.46 -3.92 -5.25
CA GLY A 194 16.86 -3.59 -6.63
C GLY A 194 15.86 -4.04 -7.71
N GLY A 195 14.84 -4.82 -7.33
CA GLY A 195 13.69 -5.13 -8.20
C GLY A 195 12.57 -4.09 -8.12
N ALA A 196 11.63 -4.15 -9.05
CA ALA A 196 10.42 -3.31 -9.03
C ALA A 196 9.42 -3.73 -7.93
N GLY A 197 9.45 -5.00 -7.52
CA GLY A 197 8.55 -5.55 -6.50
C GLY A 197 8.88 -5.07 -5.10
N VAL A 198 7.84 -4.78 -4.32
CA VAL A 198 7.95 -4.34 -2.93
C VAL A 198 6.98 -5.14 -2.07
N THR A 199 7.47 -5.68 -0.95
CA THR A 199 6.66 -6.31 0.09
C THR A 199 6.96 -5.64 1.42
N ILE A 200 5.93 -5.13 2.07
CA ILE A 200 5.99 -4.51 3.39
C ILE A 200 5.13 -5.37 4.31
N SER A 201 5.71 -5.89 5.39
CA SER A 201 4.99 -6.66 6.39
C SER A 201 5.33 -6.22 7.80
N GLY A 202 4.36 -6.27 8.70
CA GLY A 202 4.59 -5.98 10.12
C GLY A 202 3.43 -6.44 10.98
N ASN A 203 3.74 -6.77 12.24
CA ASN A 203 2.72 -7.11 13.22
C ASN A 203 2.01 -5.83 13.66
N VAL A 204 0.71 -5.71 13.41
CA VAL A 204 -0.08 -4.52 13.75
C VAL A 204 -1.39 -4.92 14.44
N PRO A 205 -1.93 -4.06 15.31
CA PRO A 205 -3.28 -4.25 15.85
C PRO A 205 -4.31 -4.31 14.71
N PRO A 206 -5.45 -5.02 14.89
CA PRO A 206 -6.58 -4.98 13.98
C PRO A 206 -7.02 -3.55 13.77
N ASN A 207 -7.38 -3.22 12.55
CA ASN A 207 -7.80 -1.89 12.19
C ASN A 207 -8.57 -1.92 10.87
N VAL A 208 -9.34 -0.89 10.62
CA VAL A 208 -9.77 -0.54 9.27
C VAL A 208 -8.96 0.70 8.86
N GLY A 209 -8.40 0.69 7.66
CA GLY A 209 -7.57 1.78 7.19
C GLY A 209 -7.57 1.92 5.68
N THR A 210 -7.39 3.16 5.23
CA THR A 210 -7.10 3.47 3.83
C THR A 210 -5.60 3.63 3.67
N TYR A 211 -5.02 2.84 2.76
CA TYR A 211 -3.59 2.70 2.57
C TYR A 211 -3.16 3.14 1.17
N ARG A 212 -1.92 3.58 1.03
CA ARG A 212 -1.24 3.72 -0.26
C ARG A 212 0.25 3.42 -0.12
N LEU A 213 0.90 3.04 -1.21
CA LEU A 213 2.36 3.00 -1.26
C LEU A 213 2.90 4.36 -1.66
N GLN A 214 4.04 4.74 -1.06
CA GLN A 214 4.77 5.95 -1.40
C GLN A 214 6.25 5.60 -1.59
N ALA A 215 6.78 5.97 -2.75
CA ALA A 215 8.20 5.92 -3.05
C ALA A 215 8.78 7.34 -2.99
N PRO A 216 9.86 7.59 -2.25
CA PRO A 216 10.49 8.89 -2.17
C PRO A 216 11.18 9.27 -3.48
N ILE A 217 11.64 10.53 -3.54
CA ILE A 217 12.54 11.00 -4.58
C ILE A 217 13.83 10.19 -4.48
N ALA A 218 14.30 9.71 -5.63
CA ALA A 218 15.60 9.05 -5.75
C ALA A 218 16.05 9.25 -7.19
N SER A 219 17.09 10.07 -7.35
CA SER A 219 17.59 10.52 -8.64
C SER A 219 17.79 9.36 -9.61
N PRO A 220 17.41 9.49 -10.89
CA PRO A 220 16.91 10.71 -11.55
C PRO A 220 15.38 10.88 -11.48
N TYR A 221 14.67 9.99 -10.80
CA TYR A 221 13.21 9.99 -10.75
C TYR A 221 12.66 10.66 -9.50
N TYR A 222 11.55 11.38 -9.68
CA TYR A 222 10.81 11.99 -8.59
C TYR A 222 9.96 10.96 -7.86
N GLY A 223 9.53 11.31 -6.64
CA GLY A 223 8.68 10.45 -5.83
C GLY A 223 7.32 10.18 -6.50
N GLY A 224 6.64 9.16 -6.00
CA GLY A 224 5.32 8.77 -6.50
C GLY A 224 4.49 8.11 -5.43
N THR A 225 3.18 8.11 -5.62
CA THR A 225 2.22 7.44 -4.74
C THR A 225 1.28 6.58 -5.54
N SER A 226 0.86 5.44 -4.99
CA SER A 226 -0.16 4.62 -5.61
C SER A 226 -1.57 5.18 -5.40
N ASN A 227 -2.53 4.63 -6.15
CA ASN A 227 -3.93 4.67 -5.76
C ASN A 227 -4.12 4.08 -4.36
N THR A 228 -5.22 4.46 -3.73
CA THR A 228 -5.54 4.04 -2.36
C THR A 228 -6.28 2.71 -2.32
N LYS A 229 -6.08 1.92 -1.26
CA LYS A 229 -6.89 0.74 -0.95
C LYS A 229 -7.37 0.79 0.50
N THR A 230 -8.67 0.61 0.71
CA THR A 230 -9.23 0.40 2.05
C THR A 230 -9.17 -1.07 2.39
N PHE A 231 -8.62 -1.39 3.55
CA PHE A 231 -8.50 -2.77 4.03
C PHE A 231 -8.85 -2.84 5.51
N ALA A 232 -9.62 -3.86 5.87
CA ALA A 232 -9.89 -4.21 7.25
C ALA A 232 -8.95 -5.36 7.64
N HIS A 233 -7.98 -5.04 8.49
CA HIS A 233 -7.06 -6.01 9.10
C HIS A 233 -7.73 -6.64 10.31
N TYR A 234 -7.96 -7.94 10.22
CA TYR A 234 -8.58 -8.73 11.28
C TYR A 234 -7.51 -9.52 12.03
N VAL A 235 -7.69 -9.68 13.33
CA VAL A 235 -6.82 -10.52 14.16
C VAL A 235 -7.71 -11.40 15.01
N TRP A 236 -7.35 -12.68 15.12
CA TRP A 236 -7.98 -13.57 16.08
C TRP A 236 -7.61 -13.15 17.49
N ARG A 237 -8.61 -12.79 18.28
CA ARG A 237 -8.44 -12.37 19.67
C ARG A 237 -9.29 -13.26 20.57
N GLY A 238 -8.81 -13.48 21.80
CA GLY A 238 -9.71 -13.89 22.87
C GLY A 238 -10.78 -12.80 23.03
N ILE A 239 -12.05 -13.19 23.12
CA ILE A 239 -13.17 -12.22 23.17
C ILE A 239 -13.16 -11.36 24.45
N PHE A 240 -12.20 -11.58 25.37
CA PHE A 240 -11.89 -10.73 26.54
C PHE A 240 -11.64 -9.25 26.23
N THR A 241 -11.30 -8.90 24.99
CA THR A 241 -11.16 -7.49 24.57
C THR A 241 -12.48 -6.83 24.21
N LYS A 242 -13.58 -7.60 24.14
CA LYS A 242 -14.93 -7.11 23.91
C LYS A 242 -15.73 -7.18 25.23
N PRO A 243 -16.61 -6.21 25.51
CA PRO A 243 -17.37 -6.21 26.75
C PRO A 243 -18.40 -7.35 26.77
N LEU A 244 -18.62 -7.90 27.97
CA LEU A 244 -19.82 -8.66 28.25
C LEU A 244 -21.03 -7.75 28.20
N LEU A 245 -22.06 -8.16 27.46
CA LEU A 245 -23.28 -7.37 27.28
C LEU A 245 -24.31 -7.68 28.34
N ALA A 246 -24.48 -8.97 28.67
CA ALA A 246 -25.41 -9.43 29.68
C ALA A 246 -25.05 -10.85 30.12
N VAL A 247 -25.60 -11.27 31.24
CA VAL A 247 -25.41 -12.59 31.84
C VAL A 247 -26.72 -12.98 32.53
N GLY A 248 -27.07 -14.26 32.55
CA GLY A 248 -28.30 -14.68 33.18
C GLY A 248 -28.55 -16.18 33.09
N GLY A 249 -29.78 -16.58 33.40
CA GLY A 249 -30.18 -17.98 33.41
C GLY A 249 -31.39 -18.23 34.31
N THR A 250 -31.71 -19.49 34.52
CA THR A 250 -32.82 -19.97 35.35
C THR A 250 -32.33 -21.03 36.32
N LEU A 251 -32.95 -21.08 37.51
CA LEU A 251 -32.62 -22.04 38.58
C LEU A 251 -31.15 -21.90 39.03
N ASN A 252 -30.91 -20.86 39.84
CA ASN A 252 -29.60 -20.49 40.41
C ASN A 252 -28.42 -20.58 39.41
N PRO A 253 -28.48 -19.78 38.32
CA PRO A 253 -27.42 -19.78 37.33
C PRO A 253 -26.12 -19.22 37.93
N GLY A 254 -25.04 -19.94 37.77
CA GLY A 254 -23.71 -19.47 38.09
C GLY A 254 -22.80 -19.41 36.87
N ARG A 255 -21.77 -18.57 37.02
CA ARG A 255 -20.78 -18.33 35.99
C ARG A 255 -19.44 -17.94 36.59
N TYR A 256 -18.37 -18.33 35.92
CA TYR A 256 -17.03 -17.87 36.21
C TYR A 256 -16.36 -17.49 34.90
N ILE A 257 -15.89 -16.25 34.82
CA ILE A 257 -15.23 -15.71 33.62
C ILE A 257 -13.78 -15.51 34.00
N TRP A 258 -12.88 -16.19 33.30
CA TRP A 258 -11.44 -16.06 33.54
C TRP A 258 -10.97 -14.66 33.20
N LYS A 259 -9.87 -14.22 33.81
CA LYS A 259 -9.29 -12.91 33.48
C LYS A 259 -8.39 -13.01 32.23
N PRO A 260 -8.19 -11.90 31.50
CA PRO A 260 -7.25 -11.88 30.38
C PRO A 260 -5.81 -12.30 30.75
N THR A 261 -5.41 -12.11 32.02
CA THR A 261 -4.11 -12.55 32.56
C THR A 261 -3.99 -14.06 32.72
N GLU A 262 -5.12 -14.76 32.86
CA GLU A 262 -5.18 -16.21 33.09
C GLU A 262 -5.37 -16.97 31.76
N SER A 263 -5.95 -16.33 30.75
CA SER A 263 -6.12 -16.90 29.40
C SER A 263 -6.00 -15.82 28.31
N PRO A 264 -4.78 -15.42 27.91
CA PRO A 264 -4.57 -14.29 27.01
C PRO A 264 -4.98 -14.56 25.54
N THR A 265 -5.22 -15.84 25.18
CA THR A 265 -5.50 -16.25 23.80
C THR A 265 -6.98 -16.59 23.55
N ARG A 266 -7.78 -16.87 24.59
CA ARG A 266 -9.18 -17.31 24.46
C ARG A 266 -10.02 -16.88 25.64
N PHE A 267 -11.26 -16.46 25.42
CA PHE A 267 -12.23 -16.25 26.50
C PHE A 267 -12.67 -17.57 27.07
N LEU A 268 -12.32 -17.84 28.33
CA LEU A 268 -12.80 -19.01 29.05
C LEU A 268 -13.99 -18.61 29.93
N ILE A 269 -15.06 -19.41 29.91
CA ILE A 269 -16.26 -19.24 30.76
C ILE A 269 -16.69 -20.58 31.31
N ASN A 270 -16.91 -20.67 32.61
CA ASN A 270 -17.68 -21.75 33.20
C ASN A 270 -19.11 -21.29 33.36
N LEU A 271 -20.05 -22.09 32.89
CA LEU A 271 -21.48 -21.90 33.08
C LEU A 271 -22.00 -23.10 33.86
N TRP A 272 -22.79 -22.83 34.89
CA TRP A 272 -23.54 -23.85 35.62
C TRP A 272 -24.92 -23.39 36.05
N ALA A 273 -25.82 -24.33 36.30
CA ALA A 273 -27.15 -24.08 36.84
C ALA A 273 -27.63 -25.29 37.67
N ASP A 274 -28.73 -25.13 38.40
CA ASP A 274 -29.43 -26.22 39.08
C ASP A 274 -30.11 -27.19 38.08
N PRO A 275 -30.65 -28.34 38.53
CA PRO A 275 -31.29 -29.30 37.66
C PRO A 275 -32.42 -28.69 36.82
N SER A 276 -32.44 -28.99 35.53
CA SER A 276 -33.37 -28.40 34.55
C SER A 276 -33.18 -26.89 34.31
N GLY A 277 -32.18 -26.28 34.94
CA GLY A 277 -31.81 -24.88 34.79
C GLY A 277 -31.02 -24.58 33.53
N SER A 278 -30.73 -23.30 33.34
CA SER A 278 -29.87 -22.81 32.26
C SER A 278 -29.01 -21.66 32.73
N SER A 279 -27.81 -21.52 32.15
CA SER A 279 -26.93 -20.38 32.38
C SER A 279 -26.39 -19.90 31.04
N TRP A 280 -26.28 -18.58 30.87
CA TRP A 280 -25.84 -17.98 29.62
C TRP A 280 -25.06 -16.68 29.83
N VAL A 281 -24.26 -16.35 28.81
CA VAL A 281 -23.48 -15.12 28.71
C VAL A 281 -23.65 -14.55 27.30
N ASP A 282 -23.94 -13.25 27.24
CA ASP A 282 -24.00 -12.47 26.00
C ASP A 282 -22.72 -11.66 25.83
N ILE A 283 -22.11 -11.77 24.64
CA ILE A 283 -20.81 -11.19 24.32
C ILE A 283 -20.93 -10.26 23.13
N ASN A 284 -20.23 -9.13 23.17
CA ASN A 284 -20.18 -8.18 22.07
C ASN A 284 -19.31 -8.72 20.93
N THR A 285 -19.91 -8.96 19.77
CA THR A 285 -19.24 -9.44 18.55
C THR A 285 -19.22 -8.41 17.43
N TYR A 286 -19.52 -7.14 17.74
CA TYR A 286 -19.47 -6.05 16.78
C TYR A 286 -18.08 -5.94 16.14
N GLY A 287 -18.04 -5.86 14.80
CA GLY A 287 -16.79 -5.81 14.02
C GLY A 287 -16.13 -7.16 13.80
N CYS A 288 -16.73 -8.26 14.26
CA CYS A 288 -16.19 -9.60 14.08
C CYS A 288 -16.72 -10.26 12.80
N LEU A 289 -15.87 -11.06 12.17
CA LEU A 289 -16.22 -11.84 10.97
C LEU A 289 -16.53 -13.29 11.30
N GLN A 290 -15.77 -13.87 12.21
CA GLN A 290 -15.81 -15.29 12.52
C GLN A 290 -15.55 -15.51 14.01
N ILE A 291 -16.12 -16.57 14.55
CA ILE A 291 -15.85 -17.05 15.91
C ILE A 291 -15.49 -18.52 15.84
N ASP A 292 -14.53 -18.91 16.68
CA ASP A 292 -14.15 -20.28 17.03
C ASP A 292 -14.59 -20.50 18.48
N ILE A 293 -15.46 -21.50 18.69
CA ILE A 293 -15.98 -21.88 20.00
C ILE A 293 -15.62 -23.33 20.27
N SER A 294 -14.97 -23.58 21.40
CA SER A 294 -14.82 -24.91 21.99
C SER A 294 -15.64 -25.00 23.26
N THR A 295 -16.43 -26.05 23.45
CA THR A 295 -17.24 -26.28 24.64
C THR A 295 -16.93 -27.65 25.22
N LEU A 296 -16.65 -27.71 26.51
CA LEU A 296 -16.38 -28.94 27.26
C LEU A 296 -17.47 -29.14 28.30
N ASN A 297 -18.08 -30.32 28.35
CA ASN A 297 -19.00 -30.70 29.42
C ASN A 297 -18.21 -31.29 30.60
N VAL A 298 -18.07 -30.52 31.68
CA VAL A 298 -17.32 -30.93 32.90
C VAL A 298 -18.24 -31.41 34.03
N THR A 299 -19.51 -31.70 33.72
CA THR A 299 -20.52 -32.14 34.70
C THR A 299 -20.11 -33.39 35.50
N ASN A 300 -19.24 -34.23 34.95
CA ASN A 300 -18.73 -35.42 35.62
C ASN A 300 -17.81 -35.13 36.82
N GLN A 301 -17.33 -33.89 37.00
CA GLN A 301 -16.37 -33.56 38.07
C GLN A 301 -17.04 -33.28 39.42
N THR A 302 -18.35 -32.98 39.47
CA THR A 302 -18.99 -32.50 40.72
C THR A 302 -20.46 -32.94 40.91
N GLY A 303 -21.02 -33.87 40.12
CA GLY A 303 -22.42 -34.28 40.29
C GLY A 303 -22.90 -35.42 39.38
N THR A 304 -24.23 -35.62 39.31
CA THR A 304 -24.87 -36.62 38.44
C THR A 304 -24.60 -36.28 36.97
N ALA A 305 -23.91 -37.18 36.28
CA ALA A 305 -23.53 -37.03 34.88
C ALA A 305 -24.78 -36.78 34.00
N THR A 306 -24.87 -35.61 33.36
CA THR A 306 -25.97 -35.27 32.44
C THR A 306 -25.42 -34.69 31.14
N ASN A 307 -26.08 -35.01 30.04
CA ASN A 307 -25.82 -34.34 28.77
C ASN A 307 -26.23 -32.87 28.90
N ILE A 308 -25.39 -31.98 28.39
CA ILE A 308 -25.75 -30.58 28.26
C ILE A 308 -26.18 -30.29 26.83
N LEU A 309 -27.18 -29.43 26.69
CA LEU A 309 -27.46 -28.73 25.45
C LEU A 309 -26.64 -27.43 25.46
N ALA A 310 -25.65 -27.35 24.58
CA ALA A 310 -24.84 -26.18 24.35
C ALA A 310 -25.43 -25.39 23.17
N THR A 311 -25.82 -24.15 23.44
CA THR A 311 -26.50 -23.28 22.48
C THR A 311 -25.65 -22.05 22.19
N VAL A 312 -25.53 -21.73 20.92
CA VAL A 312 -24.99 -20.46 20.43
C VAL A 312 -26.12 -19.73 19.71
N ALA A 313 -26.42 -18.51 20.13
CA ALA A 313 -27.55 -17.74 19.59
C ALA A 313 -27.19 -16.27 19.31
N ASN A 314 -27.92 -15.64 18.38
CA ASN A 314 -27.96 -14.19 18.19
C ASN A 314 -29.29 -13.67 18.77
N GLY A 315 -29.26 -13.16 20.01
CA GLY A 315 -30.49 -12.83 20.73
C GLY A 315 -31.31 -14.09 21.04
N SER A 316 -32.53 -14.18 20.50
CA SER A 316 -33.40 -15.37 20.60
C SER A 316 -33.22 -16.36 19.45
N THR A 317 -32.50 -15.99 18.39
CA THR A 317 -32.30 -16.87 17.23
C THR A 317 -31.13 -17.81 17.50
N VAL A 318 -31.43 -19.10 17.62
CA VAL A 318 -30.40 -20.15 17.70
C VAL A 318 -29.63 -20.21 16.38
N LEU A 319 -28.31 -20.12 16.48
CA LEU A 319 -27.39 -20.33 15.36
C LEU A 319 -26.92 -21.78 15.32
N TYR A 320 -26.60 -22.34 16.49
CA TYR A 320 -26.16 -23.71 16.67
C TYR A 320 -26.60 -24.25 18.02
N ASP A 321 -27.01 -25.52 18.01
CA ASP A 321 -27.26 -26.32 19.19
C ASP A 321 -26.55 -27.65 19.04
N TYR A 322 -25.92 -28.13 20.10
CA TYR A 322 -25.36 -29.47 20.12
C TYR A 322 -25.41 -30.08 21.53
N ASP A 323 -25.68 -31.38 21.56
CA ASP A 323 -25.65 -32.17 22.78
C ASP A 323 -24.20 -32.58 23.07
N ILE A 324 -23.75 -32.35 24.30
CA ILE A 324 -22.41 -32.76 24.72
C ILE A 324 -22.55 -33.75 25.88
N ALA A 325 -22.04 -34.95 25.68
CA ALA A 325 -21.98 -35.96 26.73
C ALA A 325 -20.99 -35.54 27.85
N PRO A 326 -21.18 -36.00 29.09
CA PRO A 326 -20.25 -35.76 30.19
C PRO A 326 -18.81 -36.14 29.82
N GLY A 327 -17.87 -35.23 30.04
CA GLY A 327 -16.45 -35.43 29.73
C GLY A 327 -16.07 -35.27 28.25
N SER A 328 -17.04 -35.04 27.37
CA SER A 328 -16.79 -34.76 25.95
C SER A 328 -16.69 -33.27 25.67
N ASP A 329 -16.04 -32.94 24.56
CA ASP A 329 -15.93 -31.60 24.01
C ASP A 329 -16.53 -31.50 22.59
N ALA A 330 -16.79 -30.28 22.17
CA ALA A 330 -17.19 -29.96 20.81
C ALA A 330 -16.57 -28.62 20.41
N GLN A 331 -16.09 -28.53 19.16
CA GLN A 331 -15.54 -27.30 18.60
C GLN A 331 -16.27 -26.89 17.33
N LYS A 332 -16.51 -25.58 17.17
CA LYS A 332 -17.22 -25.05 16.01
C LYS A 332 -16.71 -23.66 15.62
N ASP A 333 -16.43 -23.54 14.32
CA ASP A 333 -16.19 -22.28 13.63
C ASP A 333 -17.42 -21.83 12.85
N PHE A 334 -17.76 -20.55 12.94
CA PHE A 334 -18.82 -19.98 12.10
C PHE A 334 -18.70 -18.47 11.91
N SER A 335 -19.33 -17.97 10.85
CA SER A 335 -19.38 -16.53 10.53
C SER A 335 -20.34 -15.80 11.46
N VAL A 336 -19.91 -14.64 11.96
CA VAL A 336 -20.73 -13.72 12.77
C VAL A 336 -20.86 -12.34 12.14
N ARG A 337 -20.65 -12.23 10.82
CA ARG A 337 -20.81 -10.97 10.08
C ARG A 337 -22.20 -10.36 10.33
N GLY A 338 -22.23 -9.13 10.82
CA GLY A 338 -23.46 -8.40 11.11
C GLY A 338 -24.10 -8.75 12.46
N ILE A 339 -23.55 -9.71 13.21
CA ILE A 339 -24.02 -10.06 14.55
C ILE A 339 -23.25 -9.20 15.57
N SER A 340 -23.93 -8.34 16.29
CA SER A 340 -23.34 -7.50 17.34
C SER A 340 -23.37 -8.16 18.73
N LYS A 341 -24.20 -9.19 18.90
CA LYS A 341 -24.45 -9.86 20.16
C LYS A 341 -24.50 -11.38 19.94
N LEU A 342 -23.59 -12.10 20.58
CA LEU A 342 -23.59 -13.55 20.59
C LEU A 342 -23.85 -14.07 22.00
N ARG A 343 -24.85 -14.95 22.14
CA ARG A 343 -25.14 -15.69 23.36
C ARG A 343 -24.48 -17.05 23.30
N VAL A 344 -23.76 -17.42 24.35
CA VAL A 344 -23.43 -18.81 24.64
C VAL A 344 -24.22 -19.25 25.86
N GLN A 345 -24.84 -20.43 25.79
CA GLN A 345 -25.78 -20.92 26.77
C GLN A 345 -25.59 -22.41 27.00
N SER A 346 -25.69 -22.81 28.27
CA SER A 346 -25.69 -24.21 28.68
C SER A 346 -26.98 -24.53 29.44
N LYS A 347 -27.58 -25.66 29.09
CA LYS A 347 -28.81 -26.16 29.70
C LYS A 347 -28.71 -27.67 29.94
N ALA A 348 -29.24 -28.16 31.05
CA ALA A 348 -29.34 -29.59 31.29
C ALA A 348 -30.38 -30.22 30.35
N LYS A 349 -30.04 -31.34 29.70
CA LYS A 349 -31.03 -32.11 28.91
C LYS A 349 -31.87 -33.04 29.79
N THR A 350 -31.29 -33.52 30.90
CA THR A 350 -31.95 -34.38 31.88
C THR A 350 -31.77 -33.83 33.30
N ALA A 351 -32.42 -34.44 34.28
CA ALA A 351 -32.31 -34.06 35.69
C ALA A 351 -30.84 -34.18 36.18
N GLY A 352 -30.14 -33.06 36.20
CA GLY A 352 -28.75 -32.95 36.66
C GLY A 352 -28.24 -31.52 36.51
N ASN A 353 -27.15 -31.19 37.20
CA ASN A 353 -26.56 -29.85 37.21
C ASN A 353 -25.65 -29.69 35.98
N PRO A 354 -26.03 -28.93 34.93
CA PRO A 354 -25.15 -28.74 33.79
C PRO A 354 -23.94 -27.92 34.23
N ILE A 355 -22.72 -28.40 33.95
CA ILE A 355 -21.50 -27.61 34.10
C ILE A 355 -20.70 -27.71 32.81
N SER A 356 -20.34 -26.56 32.25
CA SER A 356 -19.61 -26.50 30.99
C SER A 356 -18.58 -25.40 30.97
N THR A 357 -17.45 -25.68 30.32
CA THR A 357 -16.40 -24.70 30.04
C THR A 357 -16.43 -24.32 28.56
N TRP A 358 -16.52 -23.02 28.27
CA TRP A 358 -16.51 -22.47 26.92
C TRP A 358 -15.21 -21.74 26.66
N GLY A 359 -14.52 -22.07 25.58
CA GLY A 359 -13.40 -21.34 25.01
C GLY A 359 -13.83 -20.62 23.75
N ILE A 360 -13.70 -19.29 23.72
CA ILE A 360 -14.21 -18.47 22.61
C ILE A 360 -13.09 -17.55 22.10
N ALA A 361 -12.82 -17.67 20.80
CA ALA A 361 -11.95 -16.77 20.05
C ALA A 361 -12.74 -16.11 18.92
N ALA A 362 -12.50 -14.83 18.66
CA ALA A 362 -13.20 -14.08 17.62
C ALA A 362 -12.21 -13.38 16.69
N LEU A 363 -12.46 -13.46 15.38
CA LEU A 363 -11.72 -12.76 14.35
C LEU A 363 -12.37 -11.39 14.12
N CYS A 364 -11.78 -10.33 14.65
CA CYS A 364 -12.40 -8.99 14.65
C CYS A 364 -11.51 -7.90 14.07
N ASN A 365 -12.15 -6.90 13.47
CA ASN A 365 -11.58 -5.57 13.31
C ASN A 365 -11.94 -4.75 14.58
N ASN A 366 -11.17 -3.70 14.86
CA ASN A 366 -11.37 -2.88 16.06
C ASN A 366 -12.76 -2.25 16.08
#